data_AF-A0A562CCC8-F1
#
_entry.id   AF-A0A562CCC8-F1
#
_cell.length_a   1.000
_cell.length_b   1.000
_cell.length_c   1.000
_cell.angle_alpha   90.00
_cell.angle_beta   90.00
_cell.angle_gamma   90.00
#
_symmetry.space_group_name_H-M   'P 1'
#
loop_
_entity.id
_entity.type
_entity.pdbx_description
1 polymer ?
#
loop_
_entity_poly.entity_id
_entity_poly.type
_entity_poly.pdbx_seq_one_letter_code
_entity_poly.pdbx_strand_id
1 'polypeptide(L)'
;MRSRGMVMRWGISVAASALFATLVVVDALPRAVVPLQQSAATTYLCSGYAACKSAGYSDAGYGAVSGKMYWRMYSGHNCTNYAAYRVIKNGGPATRPWTGGGNASEWGLQMKSITDQVPNVGAIAWWGRYQNGSGSAGHVAYVEKVVSSTEIIISEDSWGGTFHWRRITKSSGRWPSGFIHFTDKSLKGKKAPVVSGTAAVGSKLTATNGNWTTPPGSYSREWFVGGEATGVTTKTYVPKPADRGKKIVFRVEAHKSGYTSAVQESAPTAAVVPGTINLVETPTVEGTPFVDEVLQANPGTWSPAPKNMAWRWFADGKRLPDAAEQALPLTRDLLGKEISVVAVARLGGYTAASAPQVVAGKVVIGAIELTRPFAVLGKRKVGETLTVRPGTFEPADAVPTYQWLRDGIPIKGAVGETYRLVGKDAGKSVSVQVNIGRKNYAARSEVSTTPGIVKSPPTLRVTTASRKGKAIVRARVVATGVTPVTGRVQIRIGQWSRNITLVDGEAVVQVKRPLGVRPVTVRYLGSTVVPATYAKTTVKVVR
;
A
#
# COMPACT_ATOMS: atom_id res chain seq x y z
N MET A 1 69.92 17.11 1.50
CA MET A 1 70.41 15.79 1.99
C MET A 1 70.34 14.84 0.79
N ARG A 2 71.40 14.61 0.00
CA ARG A 2 72.59 13.73 0.28
C ARG A 2 72.14 12.44 0.97
N SER A 3 72.37 11.23 0.44
CA SER A 3 73.66 10.73 -0.06
C SER A 3 73.49 9.48 -0.95
N ARG A 4 74.23 9.42 -2.07
CA ARG A 4 75.38 8.50 -2.36
C ARG A 4 74.96 7.09 -2.77
N GLY A 5 75.41 6.49 -3.87
CA GLY A 5 76.69 6.57 -4.61
C GLY A 5 77.07 5.10 -4.89
N MET A 6 77.44 4.64 -6.08
CA MET A 6 78.78 4.69 -6.70
C MET A 6 78.68 3.65 -7.86
N VAL A 7 78.84 3.92 -9.17
CA VAL A 7 79.95 4.48 -10.00
C VAL A 7 80.93 3.40 -10.53
N MET A 8 81.02 3.36 -11.88
CA MET A 8 82.16 3.01 -12.77
C MET A 8 82.68 1.54 -12.84
N ARG A 9 83.30 1.07 -13.94
CA ARG A 9 84.12 1.73 -14.99
C ARG A 9 84.23 0.81 -16.26
N TRP A 10 84.09 1.35 -17.50
CA TRP A 10 85.13 1.50 -18.58
C TRP A 10 85.67 0.20 -19.21
N GLY A 11 86.00 0.05 -20.50
CA GLY A 11 86.16 0.91 -21.69
C GLY A 11 86.64 0.04 -22.88
N ILE A 12 86.19 0.31 -24.11
CA ILE A 12 86.94 0.79 -25.33
C ILE A 12 88.09 -0.10 -25.86
N SER A 13 88.00 -0.51 -27.15
CA SER A 13 88.97 -0.32 -28.26
C SER A 13 89.08 -1.55 -29.18
N VAL A 14 88.77 -1.48 -30.48
CA VAL A 14 89.52 -1.03 -31.70
C VAL A 14 89.86 -2.24 -32.60
N ALA A 15 89.73 -2.01 -33.90
CA ALA A 15 89.87 -2.87 -35.07
C ALA A 15 91.23 -3.58 -35.24
N ALA A 16 91.22 -4.68 -36.01
CA ALA A 16 92.29 -5.00 -36.96
C ALA A 16 91.80 -5.99 -38.04
N SER A 17 92.05 -5.61 -39.29
CA SER A 17 91.89 -6.40 -40.52
C SER A 17 93.02 -7.42 -40.70
N ALA A 18 92.76 -8.51 -41.41
CA ALA A 18 93.78 -9.21 -42.21
C ALA A 18 93.16 -9.92 -43.42
N LEU A 19 93.51 -9.44 -44.61
CA LEU A 19 93.40 -10.11 -45.91
C LEU A 19 94.50 -11.18 -46.04
N PHE A 20 94.23 -12.27 -46.78
CA PHE A 20 95.11 -12.91 -47.79
C PHE A 20 94.25 -13.94 -48.54
N ALA A 21 93.83 -13.68 -49.78
CA ALA A 21 94.52 -13.94 -51.06
C ALA A 21 94.17 -15.32 -51.68
N THR A 22 93.30 -15.21 -52.68
CA THR A 22 93.11 -16.01 -53.90
C THR A 22 94.11 -17.11 -54.25
N LEU A 23 93.56 -18.28 -54.63
CA LEU A 23 94.03 -19.03 -55.78
C LEU A 23 92.83 -19.63 -56.53
N VAL A 24 92.68 -19.18 -57.78
CA VAL A 24 91.72 -19.64 -58.78
C VAL A 24 92.33 -20.84 -59.50
N VAL A 25 91.58 -21.94 -59.59
CA VAL A 25 91.73 -22.92 -60.67
C VAL A 25 90.33 -23.14 -61.24
N VAL A 26 90.17 -22.76 -62.50
CA VAL A 26 89.02 -23.04 -63.35
C VAL A 26 89.23 -24.43 -63.92
N ASP A 27 88.29 -25.36 -63.74
CA ASP A 27 87.90 -26.24 -64.83
C ASP A 27 86.61 -27.03 -64.58
N ALA A 28 85.82 -27.11 -65.65
CA ALA A 28 84.74 -28.04 -65.98
C ALA A 28 83.54 -28.19 -65.00
N LEU A 29 82.41 -27.60 -65.40
CA LEU A 29 81.07 -27.90 -64.90
C LEU A 29 80.67 -29.36 -65.21
N PRO A 30 80.21 -30.14 -64.21
CA PRO A 30 79.11 -31.06 -64.39
C PRO A 30 77.83 -30.40 -63.87
N ARG A 31 76.76 -30.46 -64.68
CA ARG A 31 75.39 -30.22 -64.22
C ARG A 31 75.15 -31.10 -62.99
N ALA A 32 75.19 -30.51 -61.81
CA ALA A 32 74.61 -31.12 -60.63
C ALA A 32 73.11 -31.21 -60.90
N VAL A 33 72.65 -32.42 -61.24
CA VAL A 33 71.27 -32.81 -61.10
C VAL A 33 70.96 -32.65 -59.62
N VAL A 34 70.47 -31.48 -59.25
CA VAL A 34 69.79 -31.29 -57.96
C VAL A 34 68.68 -32.34 -57.96
N PRO A 35 68.65 -33.29 -57.01
CA PRO A 35 67.51 -34.17 -56.91
C PRO A 35 66.31 -33.26 -56.62
N LEU A 36 65.38 -33.20 -57.56
CA LEU A 36 64.05 -32.65 -57.34
C LEU A 36 63.52 -33.30 -56.06
N GLN A 37 63.50 -32.57 -54.94
CA GLN A 37 62.68 -32.93 -53.80
C GLN A 37 61.25 -33.01 -54.35
N GLN A 38 60.74 -34.23 -54.50
CA GLN A 38 59.35 -34.50 -54.77
C GLN A 38 58.52 -33.83 -53.67
N SER A 39 57.90 -32.69 -53.97
CA SER A 39 56.83 -32.16 -53.15
C SER A 39 55.64 -33.11 -53.31
N ALA A 40 55.45 -34.03 -52.37
CA ALA A 40 54.22 -34.81 -52.29
C ALA A 40 53.08 -33.83 -51.93
N ALA A 41 52.43 -33.34 -52.98
CA ALA A 41 51.44 -32.28 -53.00
C ALA A 41 50.05 -32.80 -52.57
N THR A 42 49.90 -33.21 -51.31
CA THR A 42 48.82 -33.99 -50.68
C THR A 42 49.17 -35.45 -50.50
N THR A 43 48.98 -35.96 -49.28
CA THR A 43 49.33 -37.33 -48.90
C THR A 43 48.15 -37.93 -48.16
N TYR A 44 47.60 -39.02 -48.70
CA TYR A 44 46.63 -39.83 -47.96
C TYR A 44 47.34 -40.47 -46.77
N LEU A 45 46.80 -40.24 -45.58
CA LEU A 45 47.26 -40.85 -44.35
C LEU A 45 46.63 -42.24 -44.18
N CYS A 46 45.41 -42.42 -44.69
CA CYS A 46 44.70 -43.68 -44.77
C CYS A 46 43.54 -43.60 -45.77
N SER A 47 43.00 -44.75 -46.16
CA SER A 47 41.86 -44.88 -47.08
C SER A 47 40.94 -46.02 -46.66
N GLY A 48 39.64 -45.78 -46.66
CA GLY A 48 38.61 -46.70 -46.18
C GLY A 48 38.44 -46.66 -44.66
N TYR A 49 37.21 -46.86 -44.18
CA TYR A 49 36.88 -46.81 -42.75
C TYR A 49 37.74 -47.76 -41.90
N ALA A 50 37.90 -49.01 -42.34
CA ALA A 50 38.63 -50.04 -41.58
C ALA A 50 40.12 -49.73 -41.47
N ALA A 51 40.80 -49.42 -42.59
CA ALA A 51 42.22 -49.14 -42.57
C ALA A 51 42.54 -47.82 -41.87
N CYS A 52 41.68 -46.80 -42.01
CA CYS A 52 41.82 -45.57 -41.24
C CYS A 52 41.71 -45.82 -39.73
N LYS A 53 40.69 -46.58 -39.30
CA LYS A 53 40.54 -46.95 -37.89
C LYS A 53 41.76 -47.70 -37.35
N SER A 54 42.28 -48.68 -38.11
CA SER A 54 43.49 -49.42 -37.73
C SER A 54 44.75 -48.53 -37.64
N ALA A 55 44.83 -47.50 -38.47
CA ALA A 55 45.90 -46.50 -38.44
C ALA A 55 45.71 -45.40 -37.38
N GLY A 56 44.68 -45.51 -36.52
CA GLY A 56 44.40 -44.53 -35.46
C GLY A 56 43.62 -43.30 -35.91
N TYR A 57 43.12 -43.29 -37.14
CA TYR A 57 42.36 -42.18 -37.72
C TYR A 57 40.85 -42.46 -37.67
N SER A 58 40.14 -41.72 -36.83
CA SER A 58 38.70 -41.91 -36.59
C SER A 58 37.85 -41.36 -37.74
N ASP A 59 36.76 -42.04 -38.08
CA ASP A 59 35.67 -41.53 -38.92
C ASP A 59 34.61 -40.77 -38.08
N ALA A 60 34.92 -40.54 -36.81
CA ALA A 60 34.00 -40.09 -35.78
C ALA A 60 32.72 -40.93 -35.74
N GLY A 61 32.75 -42.20 -36.10
CA GLY A 61 31.58 -43.09 -36.11
C GLY A 61 30.62 -42.87 -37.28
N TYR A 62 30.97 -42.06 -38.28
CA TYR A 62 30.11 -41.85 -39.45
C TYR A 62 29.87 -43.13 -40.24
N GLY A 63 30.86 -44.01 -40.38
CA GLY A 63 30.74 -45.26 -41.13
C GLY A 63 29.63 -46.18 -40.62
N ALA A 64 29.32 -46.13 -39.32
CA ALA A 64 28.22 -46.87 -38.71
C ALA A 64 26.83 -46.26 -38.99
N VAL A 65 26.77 -44.98 -39.39
CA VAL A 65 25.54 -44.21 -39.57
C VAL A 65 25.43 -43.54 -40.94
N SER A 66 26.29 -43.91 -41.88
CA SER A 66 26.41 -43.28 -43.20
C SER A 66 25.13 -43.42 -44.02
N GLY A 67 24.33 -44.47 -43.76
CA GLY A 67 23.00 -44.67 -44.34
C GLY A 67 21.94 -43.62 -43.96
N LYS A 68 22.23 -42.69 -43.04
CA LYS A 68 21.34 -41.57 -42.69
C LYS A 68 21.67 -40.32 -43.50
N MET A 69 20.63 -39.57 -43.87
CA MET A 69 20.76 -38.26 -44.50
C MET A 69 20.86 -37.16 -43.44
N TYR A 70 21.98 -36.45 -43.42
CA TYR A 70 22.21 -35.25 -42.62
C TYR A 70 22.04 -34.04 -43.51
N TRP A 71 21.35 -32.99 -43.03
CA TRP A 71 21.05 -31.81 -43.85
C TRP A 71 20.32 -32.10 -45.17
N ARG A 72 19.64 -33.26 -45.26
CA ARG A 72 19.03 -33.78 -46.48
C ARG A 72 20.03 -34.00 -47.63
N MET A 73 21.31 -34.18 -47.30
CA MET A 73 22.32 -34.63 -48.25
C MET A 73 22.19 -36.13 -48.49
N TYR A 74 22.51 -36.59 -49.70
CA TYR A 74 22.43 -38.01 -50.03
C TYR A 74 23.33 -38.84 -49.11
N SER A 75 22.75 -39.87 -48.50
CA SER A 75 23.41 -40.81 -47.58
C SER A 75 24.48 -41.66 -48.27
N GLY A 76 25.31 -42.32 -47.46
CA GLY A 76 26.41 -43.19 -47.90
C GLY A 76 27.72 -42.42 -48.06
N HIS A 77 28.55 -42.89 -48.98
CA HIS A 77 29.81 -42.24 -49.35
C HIS A 77 29.52 -40.94 -50.09
N ASN A 78 29.57 -39.81 -49.36
CA ASN A 78 29.31 -38.48 -49.88
C ASN A 78 29.97 -37.41 -48.98
N CYS A 79 30.74 -36.50 -49.58
CA CYS A 79 31.44 -35.44 -48.88
C CYS A 79 30.49 -34.50 -48.13
N THR A 80 29.36 -34.14 -48.71
CA THR A 80 28.42 -33.18 -48.11
C THR A 80 27.65 -33.80 -46.95
N ASN A 81 27.29 -35.09 -47.04
CA ASN A 81 26.62 -35.80 -45.95
C ASN A 81 27.56 -36.04 -44.77
N TYR A 82 28.82 -36.41 -45.05
CA TYR A 82 29.84 -36.54 -44.02
C TYR A 82 30.13 -35.21 -43.33
N ALA A 83 30.35 -34.13 -44.08
CA ALA A 83 30.59 -32.80 -43.52
C ALA A 83 29.39 -32.33 -42.68
N ALA A 84 28.16 -32.52 -43.15
CA ALA A 84 26.95 -32.20 -42.39
C ALA A 84 26.88 -33.00 -41.07
N TYR A 85 27.15 -34.31 -41.10
CA TYR A 85 27.25 -35.14 -39.90
C TYR A 85 28.27 -34.58 -38.91
N ARG A 86 29.47 -34.25 -39.37
CA ARG A 86 30.54 -33.71 -38.53
C ARG A 86 30.18 -32.35 -37.94
N VAL A 87 29.49 -31.48 -38.68
CA VAL A 87 29.00 -30.20 -38.16
C VAL A 87 27.97 -30.43 -37.06
N ILE A 88 26.97 -31.27 -37.30
CA ILE A 88 25.92 -31.59 -36.30
C ILE A 88 26.54 -32.20 -35.05
N LYS A 89 27.45 -33.17 -35.23
CA LYS A 89 28.12 -33.85 -34.12
C LYS A 89 28.92 -32.91 -33.23
N ASN A 90 29.44 -31.82 -33.79
CA ASN A 90 30.18 -30.80 -33.04
C ASN A 90 29.32 -29.62 -32.58
N GLY A 91 28.00 -29.80 -32.49
CA GLY A 91 27.08 -28.78 -31.96
C GLY A 91 26.68 -27.70 -32.96
N GLY A 92 26.92 -27.93 -34.25
CA GLY A 92 26.44 -27.07 -35.32
C GLY A 92 24.95 -27.29 -35.63
N PRO A 93 24.39 -26.54 -36.59
CA PRO A 93 22.95 -26.57 -36.83
C PRO A 93 22.48 -27.96 -37.27
N ALA A 94 21.36 -28.43 -36.70
CA ALA A 94 20.78 -29.74 -37.00
C ALA A 94 20.24 -29.85 -38.44
N THR A 95 19.88 -28.71 -39.03
CA THR A 95 19.40 -28.59 -40.41
C THR A 95 20.31 -27.66 -41.19
N ARG A 96 20.27 -27.78 -42.52
CA ARG A 96 21.08 -26.95 -43.40
C ARG A 96 20.65 -25.49 -43.28
N PRO A 97 21.57 -24.55 -43.01
CA PRO A 97 21.22 -23.14 -42.78
C PRO A 97 20.91 -22.33 -44.06
N TRP A 98 20.84 -22.97 -45.23
CA TRP A 98 20.47 -22.34 -46.51
C TRP A 98 19.53 -23.24 -47.33
N THR A 99 18.84 -22.63 -48.29
CA THR A 99 17.92 -23.28 -49.22
C THR A 99 18.57 -23.46 -50.61
N GLY A 100 17.99 -24.28 -51.49
CA GLY A 100 18.52 -24.53 -52.85
C GLY A 100 19.51 -25.70 -52.94
N GLY A 101 20.45 -25.64 -53.89
CA GLY A 101 21.34 -26.75 -54.24
C GLY A 101 22.23 -27.25 -53.10
N GLY A 102 22.46 -28.57 -53.03
CA GLY A 102 23.22 -29.24 -51.95
C GLY A 102 24.71 -29.47 -52.25
N ASN A 103 25.14 -29.23 -53.49
CA ASN A 103 26.51 -29.47 -53.94
C ASN A 103 27.53 -28.71 -53.10
N ALA A 104 28.65 -29.37 -52.84
CA ALA A 104 29.76 -28.80 -52.08
C ALA A 104 30.23 -27.45 -52.66
N SER A 105 30.19 -27.26 -53.99
CA SER A 105 30.59 -26.03 -54.69
C SER A 105 29.90 -24.77 -54.18
N GLU A 106 28.71 -24.88 -53.59
CA GLU A 106 27.93 -23.73 -53.15
C GLU A 106 28.13 -23.39 -51.67
N TRP A 107 28.71 -24.29 -50.86
CA TRP A 107 28.68 -24.18 -49.40
C TRP A 107 29.33 -22.88 -48.88
N GLY A 108 30.55 -22.57 -49.33
CA GLY A 108 31.24 -21.34 -48.91
C GLY A 108 30.63 -20.06 -49.47
N LEU A 109 29.91 -20.14 -50.60
CA LEU A 109 29.18 -19.01 -51.15
C LEU A 109 27.91 -18.72 -50.35
N GLN A 110 27.15 -19.76 -50.02
CA GLN A 110 25.95 -19.67 -49.19
C GLN A 110 26.29 -19.25 -47.76
N MET A 111 27.45 -19.68 -47.26
CA MET A 111 27.94 -19.34 -45.91
C MET A 111 29.04 -18.27 -45.94
N LYS A 112 28.98 -17.32 -46.90
CA LYS A 112 30.01 -16.28 -47.09
C LYS A 112 30.32 -15.47 -45.81
N SER A 113 29.33 -15.23 -44.96
CA SER A 113 29.49 -14.45 -43.71
C SER A 113 30.34 -15.15 -42.65
N ILE A 114 30.54 -16.46 -42.76
CA ILE A 114 31.33 -17.28 -41.83
C ILE A 114 32.44 -18.05 -42.55
N THR A 115 32.72 -17.71 -43.81
CA THR A 115 33.76 -18.35 -44.62
C THR A 115 34.93 -17.40 -44.78
N ASP A 116 36.12 -17.82 -44.38
CA ASP A 116 37.35 -17.05 -44.59
C ASP A 116 38.52 -17.97 -45.01
N GLN A 117 39.76 -17.49 -44.92
CA GLN A 117 40.97 -18.20 -45.36
C GLN A 117 41.78 -18.81 -44.20
N VAL A 118 41.29 -18.70 -42.97
CA VAL A 118 42.00 -19.13 -41.76
C VAL A 118 41.57 -20.56 -41.42
N PRO A 119 42.47 -21.55 -41.49
CA PRO A 119 42.14 -22.90 -41.07
C PRO A 119 41.97 -22.95 -39.55
N ASN A 120 40.92 -23.63 -39.09
CA ASN A 120 40.67 -23.94 -37.69
C ASN A 120 40.29 -25.42 -37.58
N VAL A 121 40.68 -26.07 -36.48
CA VAL A 121 40.19 -27.41 -36.16
C VAL A 121 38.68 -27.35 -36.01
N GLY A 122 37.99 -28.15 -36.81
CA GLY A 122 36.54 -28.22 -36.86
C GLY A 122 35.83 -27.35 -37.90
N ALA A 123 36.58 -26.50 -38.61
CA ALA A 123 36.05 -25.84 -39.79
C ALA A 123 35.81 -26.84 -40.93
N ILE A 124 34.92 -26.48 -41.86
CA ILE A 124 34.76 -27.21 -43.11
C ILE A 124 35.69 -26.61 -44.16
N ALA A 125 36.71 -27.37 -44.55
CA ALA A 125 37.51 -27.07 -45.72
C ALA A 125 36.64 -27.20 -46.97
N TRP A 126 36.51 -26.13 -47.74
CA TRP A 126 35.60 -26.04 -48.88
C TRP A 126 36.35 -25.77 -50.18
N TRP A 127 36.00 -26.52 -51.23
CA TRP A 127 36.46 -26.31 -52.59
C TRP A 127 35.28 -25.96 -53.49
N GLY A 128 35.36 -24.79 -54.12
CA GLY A 128 34.39 -24.34 -55.13
C GLY A 128 34.42 -25.21 -56.39
N ARG A 129 33.57 -24.86 -57.37
CA ARG A 129 33.48 -25.54 -58.66
C ARG A 129 34.81 -25.47 -59.43
N TYR A 130 35.38 -26.63 -59.79
CA TYR A 130 36.66 -26.76 -60.52
C TYR A 130 37.86 -26.05 -59.85
N GLN A 131 37.86 -25.95 -58.53
CA GLN A 131 38.90 -25.26 -57.77
C GLN A 131 39.88 -26.24 -57.14
N ASN A 132 41.17 -26.00 -57.32
CA ASN A 132 42.26 -26.73 -56.65
C ASN A 132 42.08 -28.26 -56.71
N GLY A 133 41.60 -28.72 -57.87
CA GLY A 133 41.40 -30.12 -58.22
C GLY A 133 40.10 -30.77 -57.73
N SER A 134 39.08 -29.98 -57.38
CA SER A 134 37.69 -30.45 -57.23
C SER A 134 36.97 -30.54 -58.60
N GLY A 135 35.87 -31.29 -58.65
CA GLY A 135 35.02 -31.40 -59.83
C GLY A 135 33.94 -30.31 -59.93
N SER A 136 32.96 -30.53 -60.81
CA SER A 136 31.84 -29.59 -61.06
C SER A 136 30.96 -29.37 -59.83
N ALA A 137 30.81 -30.40 -58.99
CA ALA A 137 30.05 -30.35 -57.74
C ALA A 137 30.82 -29.75 -56.55
N GLY A 138 32.10 -29.39 -56.74
CA GLY A 138 32.99 -28.96 -55.67
C GLY A 138 33.36 -30.10 -54.72
N HIS A 139 33.95 -29.77 -53.57
CA HIS A 139 34.24 -30.74 -52.50
C HIS A 139 34.23 -30.08 -51.13
N VAL A 140 33.97 -30.86 -50.07
CA VAL A 140 34.07 -30.41 -48.67
C VAL A 140 34.69 -31.49 -47.80
N ALA A 141 35.46 -31.06 -46.81
CA ALA A 141 36.10 -31.94 -45.84
C ALA A 141 36.10 -31.31 -44.44
N TYR A 142 36.24 -32.13 -43.42
CA TYR A 142 36.34 -31.65 -42.04
C TYR A 142 37.81 -31.47 -41.64
N VAL A 143 38.17 -30.31 -41.09
CA VAL A 143 39.54 -30.05 -40.60
C VAL A 143 39.74 -30.71 -39.24
N GLU A 144 40.54 -31.76 -39.20
CA GLU A 144 40.85 -32.52 -37.98
C GLU A 144 42.02 -31.91 -37.20
N LYS A 145 42.98 -31.31 -37.92
CA LYS A 145 44.16 -30.67 -37.32
C LYS A 145 44.61 -29.49 -38.17
N VAL A 146 45.02 -28.41 -37.52
CA VAL A 146 45.77 -27.32 -38.13
C VAL A 146 47.21 -27.45 -37.65
N VAL A 147 48.11 -27.84 -38.56
CA VAL A 147 49.54 -27.99 -38.24
C VAL A 147 50.23 -26.64 -38.30
N SER A 148 49.85 -25.81 -39.27
CA SER A 148 50.26 -24.41 -39.40
C SER A 148 49.25 -23.64 -40.25
N SER A 149 49.47 -22.34 -40.48
CA SER A 149 48.65 -21.54 -41.40
C SER A 149 48.68 -22.02 -42.86
N THR A 150 49.60 -22.92 -43.21
CA THR A 150 49.78 -23.47 -44.56
C THR A 150 49.67 -24.99 -44.62
N GLU A 151 49.27 -25.64 -43.53
CA GLU A 151 49.18 -27.10 -43.45
C GLU A 151 48.04 -27.56 -42.54
N ILE A 152 47.19 -28.43 -43.09
CA ILE A 152 46.06 -29.03 -42.38
C ILE A 152 46.04 -30.55 -42.57
N ILE A 153 45.41 -31.23 -41.61
CA ILE A 153 44.97 -32.62 -41.75
C ILE A 153 43.45 -32.61 -41.74
N ILE A 154 42.85 -33.24 -42.74
CA ILE A 154 41.41 -33.33 -42.91
C ILE A 154 40.96 -34.79 -42.88
N SER A 155 39.70 -34.99 -42.52
CA SER A 155 38.95 -36.20 -42.83
C SER A 155 37.87 -35.88 -43.85
N GLU A 156 37.64 -36.79 -44.78
CA GLU A 156 36.70 -36.60 -45.87
C GLU A 156 36.06 -37.92 -46.28
N ASP A 157 34.84 -37.85 -46.81
CA ASP A 157 34.23 -38.93 -47.57
C ASP A 157 33.95 -38.41 -48.98
N SER A 158 33.75 -39.29 -49.96
CA SER A 158 33.69 -38.89 -51.36
C SER A 158 32.56 -39.60 -52.10
N TRP A 159 31.84 -38.86 -52.93
CA TRP A 159 30.79 -39.44 -53.78
C TRP A 159 31.37 -40.51 -54.71
N GLY A 160 30.82 -41.73 -54.65
CA GLY A 160 31.31 -42.87 -55.44
C GLY A 160 32.73 -43.33 -55.08
N GLY A 161 33.29 -42.82 -53.98
CA GLY A 161 34.62 -43.16 -53.46
C GLY A 161 34.53 -43.77 -52.07
N THR A 162 35.51 -43.45 -51.22
CA THR A 162 35.54 -43.92 -49.83
C THR A 162 35.99 -42.83 -48.86
N PHE A 163 36.06 -43.20 -47.58
CA PHE A 163 36.53 -42.34 -46.50
C PHE A 163 38.05 -42.21 -46.50
N HIS A 164 38.57 -41.01 -46.22
CA HIS A 164 40.00 -40.74 -46.21
C HIS A 164 40.38 -39.81 -45.06
N TRP A 165 41.61 -39.97 -44.57
CA TRP A 165 42.33 -38.87 -43.93
C TRP A 165 43.45 -38.41 -44.84
N ARG A 166 43.62 -37.09 -44.95
CA ARG A 166 44.59 -36.50 -45.88
C ARG A 166 45.30 -35.32 -45.25
N ARG A 167 46.61 -35.25 -45.47
CA ARG A 167 47.44 -34.08 -45.20
C ARG A 167 47.43 -33.18 -46.44
N ILE A 168 47.16 -31.90 -46.25
CA ILE A 168 47.13 -30.89 -47.33
C ILE A 168 48.02 -29.71 -46.94
N THR A 169 48.94 -29.35 -47.83
CA THR A 169 49.77 -28.14 -47.71
C THR A 169 49.30 -27.08 -48.71
N LYS A 170 49.56 -25.81 -48.43
CA LYS A 170 49.23 -24.72 -49.36
C LYS A 170 49.97 -24.81 -50.69
N SER A 171 51.20 -25.34 -50.67
CA SER A 171 52.04 -25.57 -51.86
C SER A 171 51.57 -26.73 -52.74
N SER A 172 50.60 -27.53 -52.29
CA SER A 172 50.14 -28.70 -53.04
C SER A 172 49.27 -28.37 -54.27
N GLY A 173 48.83 -27.13 -54.43
CA GLY A 173 47.79 -26.78 -55.41
C GLY A 173 46.41 -27.37 -55.09
N ARG A 174 46.25 -28.03 -53.93
CA ARG A 174 44.99 -28.62 -53.44
C ARG A 174 44.44 -27.91 -52.19
N TRP A 175 44.96 -26.73 -51.85
CA TRP A 175 44.47 -25.96 -50.70
C TRP A 175 42.98 -25.62 -50.85
N PRO A 176 42.16 -25.62 -49.79
CA PRO A 176 40.76 -25.24 -49.86
C PRO A 176 40.56 -23.83 -50.44
N SER A 177 39.45 -23.62 -51.15
CA SER A 177 38.98 -22.30 -51.58
C SER A 177 38.61 -21.41 -50.40
N GLY A 178 38.23 -22.00 -49.26
CA GLY A 178 38.00 -21.32 -47.99
C GLY A 178 37.67 -22.31 -46.87
N PHE A 179 37.53 -21.79 -45.66
CA PHE A 179 37.16 -22.52 -44.46
C PHE A 179 35.84 -21.96 -43.92
N ILE A 180 34.83 -22.83 -43.78
CA ILE A 180 33.51 -22.45 -43.29
C ILE A 180 33.44 -22.73 -41.80
N HIS A 181 33.20 -21.67 -41.01
CA HIS A 181 33.35 -21.71 -39.56
C HIS A 181 32.01 -21.91 -38.83
N PHE A 182 31.53 -23.15 -38.76
CA PHE A 182 30.23 -23.43 -38.12
C PHE A 182 30.30 -23.45 -36.58
N THR A 183 31.38 -23.99 -36.01
CA THR A 183 31.45 -24.30 -34.56
C THR A 183 32.84 -24.08 -33.93
N ASP A 184 33.84 -23.83 -34.75
CA ASP A 184 35.26 -23.82 -34.40
C ASP A 184 35.77 -22.47 -33.87
N LYS A 185 34.96 -21.42 -33.96
CA LYS A 185 35.20 -20.14 -33.28
C LYS A 185 34.28 -20.06 -32.06
N SER A 186 34.79 -19.55 -30.95
CA SER A 186 34.00 -19.35 -29.72
C SER A 186 34.03 -17.89 -29.29
N LEU A 187 32.88 -17.38 -28.83
CA LEU A 187 32.86 -16.08 -28.17
C LEU A 187 33.59 -16.15 -26.84
N LYS A 188 34.33 -15.09 -26.51
CA LYS A 188 35.08 -15.00 -25.24
C LYS A 188 34.67 -13.75 -24.48
N GLY A 189 34.26 -13.95 -23.24
CA GLY A 189 33.99 -12.87 -22.30
C GLY A 189 35.26 -12.10 -21.97
N LYS A 190 35.17 -10.76 -21.95
CA LYS A 190 36.24 -9.85 -21.54
C LYS A 190 35.99 -9.26 -20.16
N LYS A 191 34.73 -8.92 -19.84
CA LYS A 191 34.31 -8.42 -18.53
C LYS A 191 32.90 -8.92 -18.24
N ALA A 192 32.72 -9.48 -17.05
CA ALA A 192 31.44 -10.00 -16.61
C ALA A 192 30.33 -8.92 -16.58
N PRO A 193 29.06 -9.32 -16.76
CA PRO A 193 27.90 -8.50 -16.41
C PRO A 193 28.00 -7.92 -14.99
N VAL A 194 27.48 -6.71 -14.81
CA VAL A 194 27.41 -6.06 -13.51
C VAL A 194 25.96 -5.78 -13.18
N VAL A 195 25.54 -6.18 -11.98
CA VAL A 195 24.24 -5.81 -11.39
C VAL A 195 24.46 -4.61 -10.48
N SER A 196 23.67 -3.56 -10.69
CA SER A 196 23.66 -2.33 -9.89
C SER A 196 22.30 -2.08 -9.25
N GLY A 197 22.31 -1.33 -8.15
CA GLY A 197 21.16 -1.12 -7.27
C GLY A 197 21.28 -1.90 -5.96
N THR A 198 20.44 -1.55 -4.99
CA THR A 198 20.37 -2.24 -3.70
C THR A 198 19.48 -3.47 -3.81
N ALA A 199 19.99 -4.64 -3.44
CA ALA A 199 19.21 -5.87 -3.37
C ALA A 199 18.23 -5.79 -2.18
N ALA A 200 17.10 -5.13 -2.39
CA ALA A 200 16.01 -5.01 -1.42
C ALA A 200 14.68 -5.26 -2.10
N VAL A 201 13.71 -5.81 -1.36
CA VAL A 201 12.35 -6.05 -1.90
C VAL A 201 11.77 -4.75 -2.44
N GLY A 202 11.22 -4.79 -3.66
CA GLY A 202 10.64 -3.63 -4.35
C GLY A 202 11.65 -2.66 -4.95
N SER A 203 12.96 -2.82 -4.70
CA SER A 203 14.00 -1.96 -5.29
C SER A 203 14.43 -2.45 -6.67
N LYS A 204 14.50 -1.56 -7.65
CA LYS A 204 14.91 -1.92 -9.02
C LYS A 204 16.40 -2.19 -9.09
N LEU A 205 16.76 -3.41 -9.50
CA LEU A 205 18.10 -3.78 -9.96
C LEU A 205 18.22 -3.59 -11.46
N THR A 206 19.40 -3.22 -11.92
CA THR A 206 19.73 -3.06 -13.35
C THR A 206 21.01 -3.82 -13.67
N ALA A 207 21.09 -4.44 -14.84
CA ALA A 207 22.25 -5.21 -15.26
C ALA A 207 22.82 -4.80 -16.63
N THR A 208 24.13 -4.98 -16.80
CA THR A 208 24.85 -4.83 -18.08
C THR A 208 24.99 -6.17 -18.80
N ASN A 209 25.31 -6.17 -20.10
CA ASN A 209 25.58 -7.41 -20.86
C ASN A 209 27.02 -7.93 -20.68
N GLY A 210 27.83 -7.27 -19.85
CA GLY A 210 29.27 -7.43 -19.86
C GLY A 210 29.92 -6.95 -21.16
N ASN A 211 31.22 -7.22 -21.30
CA ASN A 211 32.02 -6.93 -22.48
C ASN A 211 32.58 -8.23 -23.04
N TRP A 212 32.79 -8.26 -24.36
CA TRP A 212 33.20 -9.44 -25.11
C TRP A 212 34.35 -9.06 -26.03
N THR A 213 35.32 -9.96 -26.21
CA THR A 213 36.48 -9.70 -27.09
C THR A 213 36.04 -9.47 -28.52
N THR A 214 35.11 -10.31 -28.99
CA THR A 214 34.43 -10.14 -30.28
C THR A 214 33.02 -9.62 -30.01
N PRO A 215 32.61 -8.48 -30.59
CA PRO A 215 31.25 -7.95 -30.41
C PRO A 215 30.19 -8.97 -30.85
N PRO A 216 29.29 -9.40 -29.94
CA PRO A 216 28.19 -10.31 -30.26
C PRO A 216 27.13 -9.66 -31.15
N GLY A 217 26.35 -10.47 -31.86
CA GLY A 217 25.20 -10.00 -32.65
C GLY A 217 23.92 -9.88 -31.83
N SER A 218 23.74 -10.73 -30.82
CA SER A 218 22.56 -10.72 -29.93
C SER A 218 22.89 -11.32 -28.55
N TYR A 219 21.93 -11.22 -27.63
CA TYR A 219 22.05 -11.73 -26.27
C TYR A 219 20.77 -12.42 -25.81
N SER A 220 20.91 -13.59 -25.18
CA SER A 220 19.91 -14.17 -24.28
C SER A 220 20.27 -13.80 -22.84
N ARG A 221 19.27 -13.55 -22.00
CA ARG A 221 19.45 -12.99 -20.65
C ARG A 221 18.51 -13.65 -19.69
N GLU A 222 18.96 -13.85 -18.46
CA GLU A 222 18.10 -14.38 -17.41
C GLU A 222 18.60 -13.99 -16.02
N TRP A 223 17.66 -13.66 -15.13
CA TRP A 223 17.92 -13.46 -13.72
C TRP A 223 17.74 -14.76 -12.94
N PHE A 224 18.64 -14.98 -11.98
CA PHE A 224 18.65 -16.12 -11.06
C PHE A 224 18.56 -15.63 -9.62
N VAL A 225 17.76 -16.30 -8.80
CA VAL A 225 17.60 -16.01 -7.37
C VAL A 225 17.93 -17.28 -6.58
N GLY A 226 18.96 -17.24 -5.73
CA GLY A 226 19.37 -18.40 -4.96
C GLY A 226 19.81 -19.61 -5.82
N GLY A 227 20.22 -19.35 -7.08
CA GLY A 227 20.61 -20.39 -8.04
C GLY A 227 19.49 -20.84 -8.98
N GLU A 228 18.24 -20.44 -8.75
CA GLU A 228 17.09 -20.81 -9.57
C GLU A 228 16.75 -19.74 -10.61
N ALA A 229 16.43 -20.17 -11.83
CA ALA A 229 16.03 -19.30 -12.93
C ALA A 229 14.66 -18.65 -12.66
N THR A 230 14.53 -17.35 -12.94
CA THR A 230 13.28 -16.61 -12.69
C THR A 230 12.40 -16.43 -13.93
N GLY A 231 12.90 -16.74 -15.13
CA GLY A 231 12.25 -16.44 -16.40
C GLY A 231 12.26 -14.95 -16.79
N VAL A 232 12.83 -14.06 -15.99
CA VAL A 232 12.95 -12.63 -16.33
C VAL A 232 14.14 -12.41 -17.25
N THR A 233 13.89 -11.90 -18.46
CA THR A 233 14.92 -11.73 -19.50
C THR A 233 15.28 -10.26 -19.80
N THR A 234 14.59 -9.31 -19.16
CA THR A 234 14.91 -7.88 -19.29
C THR A 234 16.17 -7.54 -18.51
N LYS A 235 16.77 -6.37 -18.77
CA LYS A 235 17.96 -5.89 -18.03
C LYS A 235 17.64 -5.40 -16.62
N THR A 236 16.41 -5.58 -16.15
CA THR A 236 15.95 -5.03 -14.88
C THR A 236 15.19 -6.09 -14.10
N TYR A 237 15.38 -6.10 -12.79
CA TYR A 237 14.70 -7.03 -11.91
C TYR A 237 14.29 -6.31 -10.63
N VAL A 238 13.07 -6.58 -10.15
CA VAL A 238 12.57 -6.04 -8.89
C VAL A 238 12.40 -7.23 -7.94
N PRO A 239 13.25 -7.36 -6.89
CA PRO A 239 13.14 -8.45 -5.95
C PRO A 239 11.78 -8.46 -5.25
N LYS A 240 11.24 -9.66 -5.11
CA LYS A 240 9.95 -9.97 -4.49
C LYS A 240 10.16 -10.40 -3.03
N PRO A 241 9.09 -10.43 -2.21
CA PRO A 241 9.19 -10.89 -0.83
C PRO A 241 9.81 -12.29 -0.65
N ALA A 242 9.59 -13.19 -1.61
CA ALA A 242 10.11 -14.56 -1.60
C ALA A 242 11.63 -14.64 -1.86
N ASP A 243 12.25 -13.55 -2.32
CA ASP A 243 13.68 -13.51 -2.65
C ASP A 243 14.54 -13.15 -1.43
N ARG A 244 13.89 -12.77 -0.31
CA ARG A 244 14.58 -12.35 0.92
C ARG A 244 15.63 -13.35 1.39
N GLY A 245 16.79 -12.83 1.75
CA GLY A 245 17.94 -13.63 2.18
C GLY A 245 18.69 -14.34 1.04
N LYS A 246 18.13 -14.41 -0.17
CA LYS A 246 18.78 -15.02 -1.34
C LYS A 246 19.65 -14.00 -2.06
N LYS A 247 20.69 -14.47 -2.75
CA LYS A 247 21.53 -13.65 -3.64
C LYS A 247 20.97 -13.70 -5.06
N ILE A 248 21.16 -12.63 -5.81
CA ILE A 248 20.70 -12.50 -7.19
C ILE A 248 21.90 -12.52 -8.13
N VAL A 249 21.78 -13.26 -9.23
CA VAL A 249 22.79 -13.35 -10.30
C VAL A 249 22.10 -13.04 -11.63
N PHE A 250 22.81 -12.34 -12.52
CA PHE A 250 22.35 -12.11 -13.89
C PHE A 250 23.23 -12.87 -14.87
N ARG A 251 22.63 -13.74 -15.67
CA ARG A 251 23.30 -14.54 -16.70
C ARG A 251 23.05 -13.92 -18.07
N VAL A 252 24.11 -13.83 -18.86
CA VAL A 252 24.08 -13.34 -20.24
C VAL A 252 24.74 -14.38 -21.12
N GLU A 253 23.99 -14.91 -22.07
CA GLU A 253 24.52 -15.71 -23.17
C GLU A 253 24.62 -14.83 -24.42
N ALA A 254 25.80 -14.77 -25.01
CA ALA A 254 26.07 -14.00 -26.21
C ALA A 254 26.07 -14.91 -27.43
N HIS A 255 25.49 -14.42 -28.53
CA HIS A 255 25.38 -15.16 -29.79
C HIS A 255 25.97 -14.36 -30.95
N LYS A 256 26.62 -15.07 -31.86
CA LYS A 256 27.15 -14.50 -33.12
C LYS A 256 27.21 -15.59 -34.18
N SER A 257 26.75 -15.29 -35.39
CA SER A 257 26.84 -16.24 -36.51
C SER A 257 28.29 -16.67 -36.75
N GLY A 258 28.51 -17.97 -36.89
CA GLY A 258 29.82 -18.59 -37.07
C GLY A 258 30.67 -18.68 -35.80
N TYR A 259 30.08 -18.43 -34.63
CA TYR A 259 30.70 -18.64 -33.33
C TYR A 259 29.79 -19.51 -32.46
N THR A 260 30.39 -20.40 -31.68
CA THR A 260 29.72 -21.01 -30.53
C THR A 260 29.40 -19.92 -29.49
N SER A 261 28.17 -19.98 -28.97
CA SER A 261 27.71 -19.08 -27.92
C SER A 261 28.60 -19.19 -26.69
N ALA A 262 28.66 -18.10 -25.93
CA ALA A 262 29.35 -18.11 -24.65
C ALA A 262 28.52 -17.41 -23.58
N VAL A 263 28.66 -17.89 -22.35
CA VAL A 263 27.91 -17.41 -21.19
C VAL A 263 28.83 -16.62 -20.27
N GLN A 264 28.34 -15.50 -19.74
CA GLN A 264 28.93 -14.80 -18.61
C GLN A 264 27.87 -14.56 -17.54
N GLU A 265 28.27 -14.64 -16.28
CA GLU A 265 27.43 -14.33 -15.13
C GLU A 265 27.98 -13.14 -14.37
N SER A 266 27.09 -12.37 -13.74
CA SER A 266 27.51 -11.35 -12.78
C SER A 266 28.04 -11.99 -11.50
N ALA A 267 28.80 -11.21 -10.73
CA ALA A 267 28.96 -11.54 -9.31
C ALA A 267 27.57 -11.57 -8.63
N PRO A 268 27.34 -12.46 -7.64
CA PRO A 268 26.13 -12.45 -6.85
C PRO A 268 25.98 -11.13 -6.09
N THR A 269 24.76 -10.60 -6.01
CA THR A 269 24.47 -9.45 -5.14
C THR A 269 24.68 -9.82 -3.65
N ALA A 270 24.65 -8.82 -2.78
CA ALA A 270 24.33 -9.07 -1.38
C ALA A 270 22.97 -9.80 -1.26
N ALA A 271 22.75 -10.48 -0.14
CA ALA A 271 21.47 -11.12 0.14
C ALA A 271 20.35 -10.08 0.14
N VAL A 272 19.20 -10.40 -0.45
CA VAL A 272 18.07 -9.46 -0.54
C VAL A 272 17.57 -9.11 0.85
N VAL A 273 17.64 -7.83 1.19
CA VAL A 273 17.14 -7.28 2.46
C VAL A 273 15.66 -6.88 2.33
N PRO A 274 14.94 -6.66 3.45
CA PRO A 274 13.59 -6.12 3.38
C PRO A 274 13.56 -4.74 2.71
N GLY A 275 12.49 -4.46 1.97
CA GLY A 275 12.21 -3.11 1.48
C GLY A 275 11.79 -2.17 2.63
N THR A 276 11.69 -0.87 2.35
CA THR A 276 11.19 0.14 3.30
C THR A 276 9.81 0.64 2.89
N ILE A 277 8.96 0.95 3.88
CA ILE A 277 7.67 1.62 3.69
C ILE A 277 7.84 3.06 4.16
N ASN A 278 7.52 4.03 3.31
CA ASN A 278 7.65 5.44 3.61
C ASN A 278 6.26 6.05 3.85
N LEU A 279 6.13 6.87 4.88
CA LEU A 279 4.95 7.70 5.11
C LEU A 279 4.94 8.84 4.08
N VAL A 280 3.80 9.06 3.44
CA VAL A 280 3.59 10.11 2.43
C VAL A 280 2.75 11.24 3.03
N GLU A 281 1.59 10.91 3.61
CA GLU A 281 0.76 11.85 4.36
C GLU A 281 0.55 11.35 5.78
N THR A 282 0.57 12.26 6.75
CA THR A 282 0.47 11.93 8.17
C THR A 282 -0.92 11.41 8.56
N PRO A 283 -1.01 10.50 9.55
CA PRO A 283 -2.29 10.06 10.12
C PRO A 283 -3.09 11.20 10.75
N THR A 284 -4.40 11.01 10.90
CA THR A 284 -5.29 11.90 11.66
C THR A 284 -6.15 11.10 12.64
N VAL A 285 -6.77 11.77 13.61
CA VAL A 285 -7.79 11.19 14.49
C VAL A 285 -9.03 12.06 14.43
N GLU A 286 -10.17 11.42 14.21
CA GLU A 286 -11.50 12.04 14.19
C GLU A 286 -12.31 11.63 15.42
N GLY A 287 -13.31 12.45 15.75
CA GLY A 287 -14.15 12.28 16.94
C GLY A 287 -13.83 13.28 18.04
N THR A 288 -14.76 13.43 18.98
CA THR A 288 -14.58 14.30 20.14
C THR A 288 -14.20 13.42 21.33
N PRO A 289 -13.19 13.78 22.15
CA PRO A 289 -12.73 12.93 23.24
C PRO A 289 -13.68 12.98 24.44
N PHE A 290 -14.92 12.52 24.26
CA PHE A 290 -15.91 12.40 25.33
C PHE A 290 -16.06 10.95 25.76
N VAL A 291 -16.32 10.71 27.04
CA VAL A 291 -16.69 9.37 27.51
C VAL A 291 -17.97 8.90 26.79
N ASP A 292 -17.99 7.61 26.45
CA ASP A 292 -19.00 6.89 25.66
C ASP A 292 -19.00 7.20 24.14
N GLU A 293 -18.13 8.11 23.68
CA GLU A 293 -17.88 8.33 22.24
C GLU A 293 -16.77 7.42 21.71
N VAL A 294 -16.59 7.41 20.39
CA VAL A 294 -15.55 6.62 19.70
C VAL A 294 -14.63 7.56 18.93
N LEU A 295 -13.32 7.43 19.15
CA LEU A 295 -12.32 8.05 18.28
C LEU A 295 -12.01 7.14 17.10
N GLN A 296 -11.89 7.72 15.91
CA GLN A 296 -11.54 7.01 14.68
C GLN A 296 -10.20 7.48 14.16
N ALA A 297 -9.22 6.57 14.09
CA ALA A 297 -7.92 6.90 13.53
C ALA A 297 -7.90 6.69 12.02
N ASN A 298 -7.30 7.62 11.27
CA ASN A 298 -7.05 7.48 9.84
C ASN A 298 -5.56 7.24 9.61
N PRO A 299 -5.16 6.25 8.78
CA PRO A 299 -3.80 5.73 8.79
C PRO A 299 -2.77 6.63 8.08
N GLY A 300 -3.21 7.71 7.44
CA GLY A 300 -2.40 8.46 6.47
C GLY A 300 -2.17 7.66 5.18
N THR A 301 -1.29 8.15 4.31
CA THR A 301 -0.92 7.48 3.06
C THR A 301 0.53 7.04 3.08
N TRP A 302 0.82 5.93 2.41
CA TRP A 302 2.10 5.23 2.52
C TRP A 302 2.55 4.71 1.16
N SER A 303 3.86 4.68 0.91
CA SER A 303 4.46 4.15 -0.32
C SER A 303 5.62 3.20 -0.03
N PRO A 304 5.58 1.96 -0.56
CA PRO A 304 4.43 1.33 -1.23
C PRO A 304 3.22 1.19 -0.30
N ALA A 305 2.03 1.06 -0.89
CA ALA A 305 0.80 0.89 -0.12
C ALA A 305 0.87 -0.39 0.74
N PRO A 306 0.65 -0.30 2.07
CA PRO A 306 0.67 -1.45 2.95
C PRO A 306 -0.53 -2.35 2.71
N LYS A 307 -0.37 -3.65 3.01
CA LYS A 307 -1.48 -4.61 2.95
C LYS A 307 -2.27 -4.65 4.26
N ASN A 308 -1.61 -4.36 5.39
CA ASN A 308 -2.22 -4.37 6.71
C ASN A 308 -1.77 -3.15 7.52
N MET A 309 -2.69 -2.61 8.31
CA MET A 309 -2.42 -1.60 9.33
C MET A 309 -2.63 -2.21 10.71
N ALA A 310 -1.85 -1.77 11.69
CA ALA A 310 -2.18 -1.98 13.09
C ALA A 310 -2.14 -0.68 13.86
N TRP A 311 -2.94 -0.63 14.90
CA TRP A 311 -3.12 0.55 15.73
C TRP A 311 -2.53 0.29 17.11
N ARG A 312 -1.95 1.34 17.67
CA ARG A 312 -1.44 1.33 19.04
C ARG A 312 -1.99 2.58 19.70
N TRP A 313 -3.01 2.42 20.52
CA TRP A 313 -3.56 3.51 21.31
C TRP A 313 -2.80 3.65 22.63
N PHE A 314 -2.74 4.88 23.13
CA PHE A 314 -2.07 5.25 24.36
C PHE A 314 -2.96 6.18 25.19
N ALA A 315 -2.87 6.05 26.51
CA ALA A 315 -3.49 6.93 27.49
C ALA A 315 -2.40 7.45 28.44
N ASP A 316 -2.22 8.78 28.52
CA ASP A 316 -1.11 9.44 29.23
C ASP A 316 0.27 8.84 28.83
N GLY A 317 0.46 8.56 27.55
CA GLY A 317 1.67 7.95 27.01
C GLY A 317 1.86 6.45 27.31
N LYS A 318 0.96 5.82 28.08
CA LYS A 318 0.99 4.37 28.34
C LYS A 318 0.17 3.61 27.31
N ARG A 319 0.74 2.55 26.74
CA ARG A 319 0.07 1.72 25.72
C ARG A 319 -1.17 1.04 26.30
N LEU A 320 -2.29 1.13 25.57
CA LEU A 320 -3.50 0.37 25.81
C LEU A 320 -3.41 -0.96 25.03
N PRO A 321 -3.17 -2.11 25.69
CA PRO A 321 -2.86 -3.37 25.00
C PRO A 321 -4.05 -3.92 24.20
N ASP A 322 -5.27 -3.75 24.72
CA ASP A 322 -6.51 -4.27 24.13
C ASP A 322 -7.10 -3.34 23.05
N ALA A 323 -6.55 -2.14 22.92
CA ALA A 323 -6.93 -1.18 21.89
C ALA A 323 -5.98 -1.28 20.67
N ALA A 324 -6.25 -2.27 19.81
CA ALA A 324 -5.48 -2.55 18.60
C ALA A 324 -6.23 -2.25 17.29
N GLU A 325 -7.47 -1.80 17.40
CA GLU A 325 -8.34 -1.47 16.27
C GLU A 325 -8.27 0.00 15.86
N GLN A 326 -8.84 0.30 14.68
CA GLN A 326 -8.90 1.65 14.14
C GLN A 326 -9.76 2.58 14.99
N ALA A 327 -10.81 2.01 15.58
CA ALA A 327 -11.71 2.69 16.50
C ALA A 327 -11.24 2.49 17.95
N LEU A 328 -11.33 3.54 18.75
CA LEU A 328 -11.18 3.46 20.21
C LEU A 328 -12.44 3.98 20.89
N PRO A 329 -13.26 3.10 21.48
CA PRO A 329 -14.32 3.50 22.39
C PRO A 329 -13.72 4.13 23.66
N LEU A 330 -14.21 5.31 24.02
CA LEU A 330 -13.74 6.05 25.19
C LEU A 330 -14.54 5.67 26.42
N THR A 331 -14.02 4.74 27.22
CA THR A 331 -14.67 4.32 28.45
C THR A 331 -14.40 5.30 29.61
N ARG A 332 -15.15 5.14 30.70
CA ARG A 332 -14.99 5.96 31.92
C ARG A 332 -13.59 5.85 32.53
N ASP A 333 -12.90 4.72 32.37
CA ASP A 333 -11.55 4.52 32.91
C ASP A 333 -10.51 5.39 32.21
N LEU A 334 -10.84 5.91 31.02
CA LEU A 334 -10.01 6.85 30.27
C LEU A 334 -10.28 8.31 30.64
N LEU A 335 -11.25 8.60 31.52
CA LEU A 335 -11.58 9.97 31.91
C LEU A 335 -10.35 10.73 32.44
N GLY A 336 -10.10 11.91 31.88
CA GLY A 336 -8.98 12.78 32.20
C GLY A 336 -7.65 12.37 31.54
N LYS A 337 -7.59 11.20 30.89
CA LYS A 337 -6.41 10.71 30.20
C LYS A 337 -6.24 11.40 28.85
N GLU A 338 -5.00 11.72 28.50
CA GLU A 338 -4.67 12.18 27.14
C GLU A 338 -4.52 10.98 26.20
N ILE A 339 -5.37 10.94 25.18
CA ILE A 339 -5.41 9.85 24.21
C ILE A 339 -4.57 10.19 22.99
N SER A 340 -3.82 9.21 22.53
CA SER A 340 -3.04 9.30 21.30
C SER A 340 -2.91 7.94 20.62
N VAL A 341 -2.55 7.94 19.34
CA VAL A 341 -2.46 6.73 18.52
C VAL A 341 -1.21 6.75 17.64
N VAL A 342 -0.65 5.56 17.41
CA VAL A 342 0.37 5.31 16.39
C VAL A 342 -0.17 4.30 15.38
N ALA A 343 -0.15 4.67 14.10
CA ALA A 343 -0.43 3.78 12.98
C ALA A 343 0.84 3.03 12.56
N VAL A 344 0.73 1.71 12.39
CA VAL A 344 1.85 0.83 11.99
C VAL A 344 1.53 0.13 10.69
N ALA A 345 2.27 0.48 9.64
CA ALA A 345 2.13 -0.07 8.29
C ALA A 345 2.92 -1.38 8.13
N ARG A 346 2.27 -2.40 7.55
CA ARG A 346 2.89 -3.69 7.25
C ARG A 346 2.65 -4.11 5.81
N LEU A 347 3.74 -4.56 5.18
CA LEU A 347 3.74 -5.15 3.84
C LEU A 347 4.71 -6.34 3.82
N GLY A 348 4.28 -7.47 3.25
CA GLY A 348 5.10 -8.68 3.19
C GLY A 348 6.41 -8.41 2.45
N GLY A 349 7.53 -8.78 3.05
CA GLY A 349 8.86 -8.52 2.48
C GLY A 349 9.46 -7.15 2.80
N TYR A 350 8.75 -6.30 3.53
CA TYR A 350 9.22 -4.97 3.93
C TYR A 350 9.41 -4.89 5.45
N THR A 351 10.30 -4.00 5.90
CA THR A 351 10.39 -3.59 7.30
C THR A 351 9.13 -2.80 7.67
N ALA A 352 8.47 -3.18 8.77
CA ALA A 352 7.30 -2.45 9.25
C ALA A 352 7.66 -1.01 9.61
N ALA A 353 6.82 -0.06 9.23
CA ALA A 353 7.00 1.37 9.51
C ALA A 353 5.92 1.85 10.49
N SER A 354 6.28 2.79 11.35
CA SER A 354 5.35 3.43 12.29
C SER A 354 5.28 4.92 11.99
N ALA A 355 4.08 5.49 12.04
CA ALA A 355 3.90 6.92 11.89
C ALA A 355 4.26 7.65 13.19
N PRO A 356 4.46 8.98 13.14
CA PRO A 356 4.44 9.81 14.34
C PRO A 356 3.16 9.59 15.15
N GLN A 357 3.27 9.77 16.47
CA GLN A 357 2.13 9.68 17.37
C GLN A 357 1.19 10.89 17.18
N VAL A 358 -0.10 10.63 17.01
CA VAL A 358 -1.13 11.66 16.86
C VAL A 358 -1.91 11.77 18.17
N VAL A 359 -1.97 12.98 18.73
CA VAL A 359 -2.70 13.27 19.98
C VAL A 359 -4.12 13.71 19.65
N ALA A 360 -5.11 13.00 20.21
CA ALA A 360 -6.52 13.32 20.06
C ALA A 360 -7.04 14.29 21.14
N GLY A 361 -6.32 14.39 22.27
CA GLY A 361 -6.66 15.26 23.39
C GLY A 361 -7.10 14.48 24.64
N LYS A 362 -7.55 15.20 25.67
CA LYS A 362 -7.98 14.61 26.94
C LYS A 362 -9.42 14.15 26.89
N VAL A 363 -9.68 12.95 27.43
CA VAL A 363 -11.06 12.47 27.59
C VAL A 363 -11.76 13.29 28.66
N VAL A 364 -12.92 13.85 28.33
CA VAL A 364 -13.79 14.57 29.27
C VAL A 364 -15.20 13.97 29.25
N ILE A 365 -16.06 14.43 30.15
CA ILE A 365 -17.48 14.06 30.14
C ILE A 365 -18.25 14.91 29.13
N GLY A 366 -19.32 14.36 28.56
CA GLY A 366 -20.23 15.12 27.71
C GLY A 366 -21.06 16.14 28.50
N ALA A 367 -21.73 17.04 27.80
CA ALA A 367 -22.67 18.01 28.37
C ALA A 367 -24.11 17.68 27.93
N ILE A 368 -25.08 17.95 28.79
CA ILE A 368 -26.50 17.82 28.47
C ILE A 368 -27.00 19.15 27.89
N GLU A 369 -27.44 19.12 26.63
CA GLU A 369 -27.95 20.31 25.96
C GLU A 369 -29.47 20.35 25.90
N LEU A 370 -30.09 21.41 26.45
CA LEU A 370 -31.52 21.65 26.34
C LEU A 370 -31.83 22.18 24.94
N THR A 371 -32.60 21.41 24.17
CA THR A 371 -33.12 21.82 22.86
C THR A 371 -34.49 22.50 22.97
N ARG A 372 -35.23 22.22 24.05
CA ARG A 372 -36.47 22.94 24.43
C ARG A 372 -36.59 23.02 25.95
N PRO A 373 -36.85 24.20 26.53
CA PRO A 373 -36.96 24.35 27.99
C PRO A 373 -38.21 23.67 28.56
N PHE A 374 -38.12 23.28 29.84
CA PHE A 374 -39.28 22.81 30.59
C PHE A 374 -40.23 23.98 30.89
N ALA A 375 -41.54 23.71 30.97
CA ALA A 375 -42.53 24.73 31.33
C ALA A 375 -43.46 24.25 32.45
N VAL A 376 -43.99 25.19 33.25
CA VAL A 376 -45.06 24.90 34.21
C VAL A 376 -46.40 25.30 33.62
N LEU A 377 -47.30 24.33 33.49
CA LEU A 377 -48.69 24.49 33.03
C LEU A 377 -49.66 24.44 34.22
N GLY A 378 -50.88 24.95 34.00
CA GLY A 378 -51.97 24.92 34.98
C GLY A 378 -52.30 26.29 35.57
N LYS A 379 -53.44 26.35 36.27
CA LYS A 379 -53.92 27.59 36.91
C LYS A 379 -53.30 27.74 38.29
N ARG A 380 -52.71 28.91 38.58
CA ARG A 380 -52.16 29.26 39.90
C ARG A 380 -53.28 29.58 40.90
N LYS A 381 -54.02 28.55 41.31
CA LYS A 381 -55.17 28.67 42.22
C LYS A 381 -55.14 27.52 43.22
N VAL A 382 -55.32 27.82 44.51
CA VAL A 382 -55.36 26.81 45.57
C VAL A 382 -56.38 25.71 45.20
N GLY A 383 -55.95 24.45 45.32
CA GLY A 383 -56.73 23.27 44.98
C GLY A 383 -56.54 22.75 43.55
N GLU A 384 -56.00 23.56 42.64
CA GLU A 384 -55.62 23.14 41.27
C GLU A 384 -54.26 22.45 41.25
N THR A 385 -54.00 21.73 40.16
CA THR A 385 -52.72 21.06 39.92
C THR A 385 -51.91 21.83 38.88
N LEU A 386 -50.63 22.05 39.20
CA LEU A 386 -49.62 22.46 38.23
C LEU A 386 -48.96 21.21 37.65
N THR A 387 -48.65 21.26 36.36
CA THR A 387 -48.05 20.13 35.62
C THR A 387 -46.82 20.61 34.89
N VAL A 388 -45.72 19.86 34.97
CA VAL A 388 -44.54 20.10 34.16
C VAL A 388 -44.81 19.67 32.72
N ARG A 389 -44.62 20.59 31.77
CA ARG A 389 -44.48 20.25 30.36
C ARG A 389 -43.03 19.81 30.11
N PRO A 390 -42.80 18.59 29.61
CA PRO A 390 -41.46 18.11 29.32
C PRO A 390 -40.69 19.01 28.35
N GLY A 391 -39.46 19.35 28.72
CA GLY A 391 -38.45 19.87 27.81
C GLY A 391 -37.96 18.78 26.86
N THR A 392 -37.08 19.15 25.93
CA THR A 392 -36.30 18.21 25.11
C THR A 392 -34.83 18.54 25.27
N PHE A 393 -33.98 17.52 25.24
CA PHE A 393 -32.56 17.65 25.50
C PHE A 393 -31.78 16.54 24.79
N GLU A 394 -30.50 16.79 24.54
CA GLU A 394 -29.55 15.80 24.03
C GLU A 394 -28.43 15.56 25.05
N PRO A 395 -28.02 14.29 25.27
CA PRO A 395 -28.58 13.07 24.68
C PRO A 395 -29.97 12.72 25.25
N ALA A 396 -30.85 12.18 24.39
CA ALA A 396 -32.28 11.94 24.71
C ALA A 396 -32.55 10.90 25.81
N ASP A 397 -31.58 10.06 26.15
CA ASP A 397 -31.66 9.05 27.21
C ASP A 397 -31.27 9.59 28.61
N ALA A 398 -30.98 10.89 28.73
CA ALA A 398 -30.82 11.53 30.04
C ALA A 398 -32.12 11.55 30.84
N VAL A 399 -32.02 11.52 32.17
CA VAL A 399 -33.16 11.36 33.08
C VAL A 399 -33.42 12.64 33.86
N PRO A 400 -34.60 13.27 33.73
CA PRO A 400 -34.98 14.41 34.56
C PRO A 400 -35.54 13.97 35.91
N THR A 401 -35.29 14.78 36.94
CA THR A 401 -35.90 14.68 38.27
C THR A 401 -36.45 16.04 38.67
N TYR A 402 -37.53 16.05 39.45
CA TYR A 402 -38.28 17.26 39.77
C TYR A 402 -38.21 17.60 41.25
N GLN A 403 -38.21 18.89 41.56
CA GLN A 403 -38.41 19.41 42.90
C GLN A 403 -39.22 20.71 42.83
N TRP A 404 -40.45 20.69 43.33
CA TRP A 404 -41.27 21.89 43.39
C TRP A 404 -40.77 22.84 44.48
N LEU A 405 -40.82 24.14 44.18
CA LEU A 405 -40.32 25.22 45.00
C LEU A 405 -41.46 26.19 45.35
N ARG A 406 -41.47 26.70 46.58
CA ARG A 406 -42.34 27.79 47.05
C ARG A 406 -41.47 28.98 47.40
N ASP A 407 -41.64 30.11 46.71
CA ASP A 407 -40.75 31.27 46.81
C ASP A 407 -39.25 30.89 46.70
N GLY A 408 -38.94 29.97 45.78
CA GLY A 408 -37.57 29.46 45.57
C GLY A 408 -37.12 28.39 46.58
N ILE A 409 -37.89 28.08 47.62
CA ILE A 409 -37.52 27.10 48.65
C ILE A 409 -38.13 25.72 48.34
N PRO A 410 -37.36 24.62 48.40
CA PRO A 410 -37.86 23.26 48.19
C PRO A 410 -39.06 22.88 49.07
N ILE A 411 -40.12 22.39 48.42
CA ILE A 411 -41.28 21.82 49.10
C ILE A 411 -41.00 20.34 49.36
N LYS A 412 -40.81 19.99 50.64
CA LYS A 412 -40.52 18.61 51.06
C LYS A 412 -41.51 17.60 50.46
N GLY A 413 -40.99 16.59 49.77
CA GLY A 413 -41.76 15.49 49.16
C GLY A 413 -42.43 15.83 47.82
N ALA A 414 -42.38 17.08 47.36
CA ALA A 414 -42.96 17.47 46.08
C ALA A 414 -41.96 17.24 44.94
N VAL A 415 -41.79 15.97 44.55
CA VAL A 415 -40.79 15.53 43.55
C VAL A 415 -41.39 14.95 42.27
N GLY A 416 -42.72 15.01 42.12
CA GLY A 416 -43.42 14.51 40.93
C GLY A 416 -43.51 15.53 39.81
N GLU A 417 -43.92 15.08 38.63
CA GLU A 417 -44.24 15.92 37.46
C GLU A 417 -45.44 16.85 37.69
N THR A 418 -46.22 16.60 38.73
CA THR A 418 -47.38 17.40 39.10
C THR A 418 -47.31 17.84 40.56
N TYR A 419 -47.89 19.01 40.85
CA TYR A 419 -48.04 19.53 42.20
C TYR A 419 -49.40 20.15 42.41
N ARG A 420 -50.14 19.63 43.38
CA ARG A 420 -51.42 20.20 43.79
C ARG A 420 -51.20 21.35 44.77
N LEU A 421 -51.67 22.53 44.40
CA LEU A 421 -51.54 23.74 45.18
C LEU A 421 -52.35 23.67 46.48
N VAL A 422 -51.69 23.90 47.61
CA VAL A 422 -52.26 23.88 48.95
C VAL A 422 -52.42 25.28 49.53
N GLY A 423 -53.10 25.41 50.68
CA GLY A 423 -53.31 26.71 51.33
C GLY A 423 -52.01 27.47 51.63
N LYS A 424 -50.92 26.77 51.98
CA LYS A 424 -49.60 27.39 52.23
C LYS A 424 -49.00 28.08 51.00
N ASP A 425 -49.51 27.79 49.80
CA ASP A 425 -49.06 28.41 48.56
C ASP A 425 -49.78 29.74 48.27
N ALA A 426 -50.89 30.04 48.95
CA ALA A 426 -51.66 31.25 48.69
C ALA A 426 -50.79 32.50 48.83
N GLY A 427 -50.76 33.33 47.79
CA GLY A 427 -49.93 34.53 47.72
C GLY A 427 -48.46 34.29 47.40
N LYS A 428 -48.06 33.04 47.21
CA LYS A 428 -46.69 32.62 46.95
C LYS A 428 -46.45 32.35 45.47
N SER A 429 -45.19 32.47 45.06
CA SER A 429 -44.74 31.96 43.77
C SER A 429 -44.46 30.47 43.89
N VAL A 430 -44.89 29.70 42.89
CA VAL A 430 -44.58 28.26 42.80
C VAL A 430 -43.85 28.01 41.48
N SER A 431 -42.72 27.32 41.55
CA SER A 431 -41.87 26.94 40.42
C SER A 431 -41.40 25.50 40.58
N VAL A 432 -40.74 24.96 39.57
CA VAL A 432 -40.15 23.62 39.61
C VAL A 432 -38.67 23.71 39.23
N GLN A 433 -37.80 23.11 40.03
CA GLN A 433 -36.43 22.82 39.64
C GLN A 433 -36.39 21.46 38.97
N VAL A 434 -35.78 21.40 37.80
CA VAL A 434 -35.57 20.19 37.02
C VAL A 434 -34.07 19.91 36.98
N ASN A 435 -33.64 18.77 37.52
CA ASN A 435 -32.26 18.30 37.43
C ASN A 435 -32.20 17.15 36.44
N ILE A 436 -31.41 17.30 35.38
CA ILE A 436 -31.25 16.34 34.30
C ILE A 436 -29.89 15.67 34.48
N GLY A 437 -29.89 14.35 34.60
CA GLY A 437 -28.69 13.56 34.84
C GLY A 437 -28.56 12.42 33.85
N ARG A 438 -27.32 12.16 33.43
CA ARG A 438 -26.94 10.97 32.69
C ARG A 438 -25.56 10.52 33.15
N LYS A 439 -25.33 9.21 33.22
CA LYS A 439 -24.01 8.67 33.54
C LYS A 439 -22.98 9.25 32.56
N ASN A 440 -21.80 9.62 33.06
CA ASN A 440 -20.69 10.20 32.28
C ASN A 440 -20.97 11.55 31.61
N TYR A 441 -22.01 12.28 32.04
CA TYR A 441 -22.32 13.62 31.55
C TYR A 441 -22.35 14.61 32.71
N ALA A 442 -22.03 15.87 32.41
CA ALA A 442 -22.25 16.96 33.35
C ALA A 442 -23.76 17.14 33.55
N ALA A 443 -24.21 17.09 34.81
CA ALA A 443 -25.61 17.30 35.15
C ALA A 443 -26.04 18.73 34.83
N ARG A 444 -27.28 18.91 34.40
CA ARG A 444 -27.87 20.22 34.10
C ARG A 444 -29.07 20.49 34.98
N SER A 445 -29.17 21.70 35.52
CA SER A 445 -30.33 22.15 36.31
C SER A 445 -31.01 23.33 35.63
N GLU A 446 -32.34 23.32 35.60
CA GLU A 446 -33.17 24.43 35.13
C GLU A 446 -34.25 24.71 36.18
N VAL A 447 -34.59 25.99 36.40
CA VAL A 447 -35.77 26.36 37.19
C VAL A 447 -36.82 26.92 36.25
N SER A 448 -37.95 26.21 36.14
CA SER A 448 -39.08 26.64 35.33
C SER A 448 -40.15 27.27 36.21
N THR A 449 -40.59 28.47 35.82
CA THR A 449 -41.62 29.22 36.54
C THR A 449 -42.58 29.88 35.56
N THR A 450 -43.82 30.09 36.00
CA THR A 450 -44.80 30.92 35.29
C THR A 450 -44.95 32.24 36.06
N PRO A 451 -45.14 33.38 35.41
CA PRO A 451 -45.39 34.64 36.12
C PRO A 451 -46.61 34.58 37.05
N GLY A 452 -46.50 35.27 38.19
CA GLY A 452 -47.60 35.49 39.12
C GLY A 452 -47.64 34.57 40.35
N ILE A 453 -48.52 34.93 41.29
CA ILE A 453 -48.73 34.26 42.57
C ILE A 453 -49.96 33.34 42.54
N VAL A 454 -50.00 32.38 43.45
CA VAL A 454 -51.16 31.50 43.64
C VAL A 454 -52.31 32.28 44.29
N LYS A 455 -53.47 32.28 43.62
CA LYS A 455 -54.71 32.88 44.12
C LYS A 455 -55.47 31.90 45.00
N SER A 456 -56.16 32.40 46.02
CA SER A 456 -57.04 31.58 46.85
C SER A 456 -58.51 31.93 46.58
N PRO A 457 -59.36 30.98 46.12
CA PRO A 457 -60.77 31.25 45.86
C PRO A 457 -61.51 31.71 47.13
N PRO A 458 -62.30 32.80 47.07
CA PRO A 458 -63.10 33.24 48.20
C PRO A 458 -64.34 32.34 48.40
N THR A 459 -64.68 32.11 49.65
CA THR A 459 -66.04 31.73 50.08
C THR A 459 -66.66 32.94 50.77
N LEU A 460 -67.69 33.52 50.15
CA LEU A 460 -68.46 34.63 50.70
C LEU A 460 -69.75 34.10 51.35
N ARG A 461 -69.86 34.24 52.67
CA ARG A 461 -71.06 33.92 53.44
C ARG A 461 -71.79 35.20 53.78
N VAL A 462 -73.07 35.28 53.45
CA VAL A 462 -73.91 36.45 53.73
C VAL A 462 -75.07 36.03 54.63
N THR A 463 -75.22 36.71 55.75
CA THR A 463 -76.38 36.56 56.64
C THR A 463 -77.10 37.89 56.75
N THR A 464 -78.42 37.85 56.67
CA THR A 464 -79.27 39.04 56.78
C THR A 464 -80.18 38.92 58.01
N ALA A 465 -80.42 40.04 58.66
CA ALA A 465 -81.36 40.15 59.77
C ALA A 465 -82.04 41.53 59.73
N SER A 466 -83.10 41.71 60.53
CA SER A 466 -83.71 43.02 60.71
C SER A 466 -84.07 43.27 62.16
N ARG A 467 -83.92 44.52 62.61
CA ARG A 467 -84.28 44.96 63.96
C ARG A 467 -84.65 46.45 63.94
N LYS A 468 -85.79 46.83 64.52
CA LYS A 468 -86.21 48.23 64.69
C LYS A 468 -86.23 49.02 63.36
N GLY A 469 -86.79 48.45 62.29
CA GLY A 469 -86.81 49.06 60.95
C GLY A 469 -85.45 49.20 60.26
N LYS A 470 -84.39 48.57 60.79
CA LYS A 470 -83.05 48.53 60.17
C LYS A 470 -82.80 47.17 59.53
N ALA A 471 -82.22 47.17 58.35
CA ALA A 471 -81.63 45.99 57.72
C ALA A 471 -80.20 45.81 58.25
N ILE A 472 -79.88 44.60 58.69
CA ILE A 472 -78.54 44.18 59.11
C ILE A 472 -78.03 43.18 58.07
N VAL A 473 -76.88 43.45 57.48
CA VAL A 473 -76.20 42.53 56.55
C VAL A 473 -74.81 42.29 57.09
N ARG A 474 -74.48 41.01 57.35
CA ARG A 474 -73.13 40.56 57.68
C ARG A 474 -72.58 39.77 56.50
N ALA A 475 -71.37 40.11 56.10
CA ALA A 475 -70.65 39.47 55.02
C ALA A 475 -69.32 38.95 55.57
N ARG A 476 -69.13 37.63 55.58
CA ARG A 476 -67.87 36.99 55.96
C ARG A 476 -67.20 36.40 54.74
N VAL A 477 -65.96 36.80 54.48
CA VAL A 477 -65.12 36.29 53.41
C VAL A 477 -64.03 35.42 54.03
N VAL A 478 -63.96 34.16 53.61
CA VAL A 478 -62.86 33.26 53.98
C VAL A 478 -62.20 32.72 52.72
N ALA A 479 -60.91 32.47 52.77
CA ALA A 479 -60.15 31.86 51.68
C ALA A 479 -59.07 30.96 52.24
N THR A 480 -58.91 29.76 51.69
CA THR A 480 -57.94 28.76 52.20
C THR A 480 -56.53 29.33 52.17
N GLY A 481 -55.82 29.29 53.31
CA GLY A 481 -54.45 29.80 53.42
C GLY A 481 -54.30 31.32 53.51
N VAL A 482 -55.41 32.07 53.59
CA VAL A 482 -55.40 33.53 53.78
C VAL A 482 -56.22 33.88 55.02
N THR A 483 -55.58 34.33 56.10
CA THR A 483 -56.26 34.69 57.34
C THR A 483 -55.55 35.85 58.04
N PRO A 484 -56.24 36.98 58.34
CA PRO A 484 -57.59 37.31 57.90
C PRO A 484 -57.65 37.66 56.40
N VAL A 485 -58.82 37.53 55.77
CA VAL A 485 -59.04 38.04 54.42
C VAL A 485 -59.21 39.56 54.48
N THR A 486 -58.34 40.30 53.79
CA THR A 486 -58.37 41.77 53.74
C THR A 486 -59.09 42.27 52.48
N GLY A 487 -59.39 43.57 52.44
CA GLY A 487 -60.01 44.24 51.31
C GLY A 487 -61.35 44.87 51.65
N ARG A 488 -62.15 45.15 50.62
CA ARG A 488 -63.44 45.84 50.75
C ARG A 488 -64.58 45.00 50.20
N VAL A 489 -65.74 45.12 50.82
CA VAL A 489 -67.01 44.55 50.37
C VAL A 489 -67.98 45.69 50.07
N GLN A 490 -68.53 45.72 48.87
CA GLN A 490 -69.67 46.56 48.52
C GLN A 490 -70.96 45.87 48.94
N ILE A 491 -71.75 46.49 49.81
CA ILE A 491 -73.05 45.99 50.24
C ILE A 491 -74.14 46.90 49.67
N ARG A 492 -75.02 46.34 48.84
CA ARG A 492 -76.19 47.00 48.27
C ARG A 492 -77.48 46.42 48.85
N ILE A 493 -78.38 47.28 49.33
CA ILE A 493 -79.70 46.94 49.88
C ILE A 493 -80.75 47.81 49.18
N GLY A 494 -81.45 47.24 48.19
CA GLY A 494 -82.31 48.02 47.28
C GLY A 494 -81.50 49.07 46.50
N GLN A 495 -81.82 50.36 46.71
CA GLN A 495 -81.10 51.49 46.10
C GLN A 495 -79.89 51.96 46.93
N TRP A 496 -79.78 51.56 48.20
CA TRP A 496 -78.65 51.95 49.04
C TRP A 496 -77.43 51.07 48.77
N SER A 497 -76.23 51.65 48.72
CA SER A 497 -74.96 50.92 48.53
C SER A 497 -73.82 51.59 49.33
N ARG A 498 -72.92 50.80 49.91
CA ARG A 498 -71.69 51.30 50.55
C ARG A 498 -70.55 50.29 50.47
N ASN A 499 -69.31 50.77 50.29
CA ASN A 499 -68.10 49.97 50.43
C ASN A 499 -67.66 49.94 51.90
N ILE A 500 -67.44 48.75 52.43
CA ILE A 500 -67.07 48.49 53.82
C ILE A 500 -65.74 47.72 53.82
N THR A 501 -64.77 48.18 54.61
CA THR A 501 -63.51 47.45 54.80
C THR A 501 -63.76 46.23 55.68
N LEU A 502 -63.20 45.08 55.29
CA LEU A 502 -63.23 43.87 56.10
C LEU A 502 -62.36 44.05 57.35
N VAL A 503 -62.88 43.68 58.50
CA VAL A 503 -62.15 43.51 59.76
C VAL A 503 -62.23 42.02 60.11
N ASP A 504 -61.08 41.35 60.24
CA ASP A 504 -61.00 39.89 60.45
C ASP A 504 -61.79 39.03 59.45
N GLY A 505 -61.85 39.50 58.20
CA GLY A 505 -62.61 38.83 57.13
C GLY A 505 -64.12 39.06 57.21
N GLU A 506 -64.61 39.98 58.06
CA GLU A 506 -66.03 40.30 58.19
C GLU A 506 -66.33 41.79 57.92
N ALA A 507 -67.47 42.05 57.27
CA ALA A 507 -68.05 43.38 57.14
C ALA A 507 -69.51 43.34 57.60
N VAL A 508 -69.90 44.27 58.48
CA VAL A 508 -71.26 44.38 59.01
C VAL A 508 -71.80 45.78 58.74
N VAL A 509 -73.03 45.85 58.21
CA VAL A 509 -73.77 47.12 58.09
C VAL A 509 -75.12 46.99 58.74
N GLN A 510 -75.54 48.06 59.41
CA GLN A 510 -76.88 48.21 59.95
C GLN A 510 -77.43 49.56 59.50
N VAL A 511 -78.52 49.55 58.72
CA VAL A 511 -79.04 50.76 58.10
C VAL A 511 -80.56 50.76 58.04
N LYS A 512 -81.19 51.92 58.33
CA LYS A 512 -82.65 52.09 58.26
C LYS A 512 -83.13 51.92 56.82
N ARG A 513 -84.12 51.06 56.58
CA ARG A 513 -84.66 50.80 55.24
C ARG A 513 -86.18 50.71 55.31
N PRO A 514 -86.91 51.05 54.23
CA PRO A 514 -88.36 50.92 54.26
C PRO A 514 -88.77 49.45 54.44
N LEU A 515 -89.85 49.24 55.19
CA LEU A 515 -90.36 47.92 55.56
C LEU A 515 -90.62 47.04 54.32
N GLY A 516 -90.61 45.72 54.51
CA GLY A 516 -90.81 44.74 53.44
C GLY A 516 -89.51 44.07 52.97
N VAL A 517 -89.62 43.21 51.95
CA VAL A 517 -88.48 42.46 51.40
C VAL A 517 -87.63 43.37 50.51
N ARG A 518 -86.32 43.40 50.77
CA ARG A 518 -85.35 44.18 50.01
C ARG A 518 -84.29 43.26 49.41
N PRO A 519 -83.95 43.40 48.11
CA PRO A 519 -82.84 42.66 47.53
C PRO A 519 -81.53 43.14 48.13
N VAL A 520 -80.64 42.18 48.43
CA VAL A 520 -79.30 42.41 48.97
C VAL A 520 -78.28 41.83 48.00
N THR A 521 -77.33 42.64 47.55
CA THR A 521 -76.16 42.20 46.80
C THR A 521 -74.92 42.54 47.61
N VAL A 522 -74.10 41.54 47.89
CA VAL A 522 -72.82 41.69 48.59
C VAL A 522 -71.73 41.32 47.60
N ARG A 523 -70.83 42.25 47.27
CA ARG A 523 -69.70 42.02 46.37
C ARG A 523 -68.39 42.26 47.10
N TYR A 524 -67.62 41.21 47.33
CA TYR A 524 -66.22 41.34 47.70
C TYR A 524 -65.42 41.82 46.49
N LEU A 525 -64.68 42.92 46.65
CA LEU A 525 -63.98 43.58 45.56
C LEU A 525 -62.63 42.91 45.21
N GLY A 526 -62.22 41.91 45.98
CA GLY A 526 -60.93 41.23 45.80
C GLY A 526 -59.79 41.85 46.59
N SER A 527 -58.69 41.12 46.65
CA SER A 527 -57.37 41.53 47.12
C SER A 527 -56.31 40.99 46.15
N THR A 528 -55.03 41.26 46.43
CA THR A 528 -53.92 40.71 45.65
C THR A 528 -53.96 39.18 45.59
N VAL A 529 -54.39 38.49 46.65
CA VAL A 529 -54.38 37.01 46.73
C VAL A 529 -55.76 36.40 46.50
N VAL A 530 -56.82 37.06 46.97
CA VAL A 530 -58.18 36.53 46.93
C VAL A 530 -58.98 37.25 45.85
N PRO A 531 -59.43 36.59 44.76
CA PRO A 531 -60.22 37.22 43.72
C PRO A 531 -61.55 37.81 44.22
N ALA A 532 -62.13 38.73 43.44
CA ALA A 532 -63.46 39.26 43.72
C ALA A 532 -64.55 38.16 43.61
N THR A 533 -65.62 38.30 44.39
CA THR A 533 -66.81 37.43 44.30
C THR A 533 -68.04 38.19 44.76
N TYR A 534 -69.24 37.67 44.50
CA TYR A 534 -70.47 38.26 44.99
C TYR A 534 -71.50 37.20 45.38
N ALA A 535 -72.43 37.61 46.22
CA ALA A 535 -73.60 36.84 46.60
C ALA A 535 -74.82 37.76 46.55
N LYS A 536 -75.97 37.18 46.17
CA LYS A 536 -77.27 37.84 46.20
C LYS A 536 -78.17 37.12 47.21
N THR A 537 -78.95 37.88 47.95
CA THR A 537 -79.94 37.38 48.90
C THR A 537 -81.01 38.45 49.11
N THR A 538 -81.88 38.29 50.10
CA THR A 538 -82.85 39.32 50.50
C THR A 538 -82.78 39.57 52.01
N VAL A 539 -83.37 40.69 52.44
CA VAL A 539 -83.64 40.98 53.84
C VAL A 539 -85.07 41.44 53.98
N LYS A 540 -85.85 40.80 54.87
CA LYS A 540 -87.19 41.25 55.23
C LYS A 540 -87.07 42.27 56.36
N VAL A 541 -87.33 43.53 56.06
CA VAL A 541 -87.25 44.61 57.05
C VAL A 541 -88.55 44.70 57.82
N VAL A 542 -88.48 44.43 59.13
CA VAL A 542 -89.62 44.43 60.05
C VAL A 542 -89.50 45.59 61.04
N ARG A 543 -90.63 45.94 61.67
CA ARG A 543 -90.71 47.06 62.61
C ARG A 543 -89.76 46.92 63.80
#